data_AF-A0A2E5ZIZ0-F1
#
_entry.id   AF-A0A2E5ZIZ0-F1
#
_cell.length_a   1.000
_cell.length_b   1.000
_cell.length_c   1.000
_cell.angle_alpha   90.00
_cell.angle_beta   90.00
_cell.angle_gamma   90.00
#
_symmetry.space_group_name_H-M   'P 1'
#
loop_
_entity.id
_entity.type
_entity.pdbx_description
1 polymer ?
#
loop_
_entity_poly.entity_id
_entity_poly.type
_entity_poly.pdbx_seq_one_letter_code
_entity_poly.pdbx_strand_id
1 'polypeptide(L)'
;MTSSEPLTLSSAAGPSEPPLRDLTIEGRLKDMIIRDGENIYPKELEELLFAHETVGEVAVVGLPDDKWGEVVSAFVRPAPGRSIDHRELFAYLREHLAPHKTPKHWFLVKEWPLTGSGKIQKFVLRDQWVDGQWAEMA
;
A
#
# COMPACT_ATOMS: atom_id res chain seq x y z
N MET A 1 10.01 68.68 1.18
CA MET A 1 11.17 67.78 1.03
C MET A 1 11.33 67.06 2.35
N THR A 2 11.11 65.75 2.33
CA THR A 2 10.93 64.91 3.52
C THR A 2 12.28 64.59 4.18
N SER A 3 12.35 64.62 5.50
CA SER A 3 13.51 64.17 6.26
C SER A 3 13.07 63.14 7.30
N SER A 4 13.57 61.93 7.09
CA SER A 4 14.07 60.94 8.05
C SER A 4 13.33 60.69 9.36
N GLU A 5 12.86 59.44 9.51
CA GLU A 5 13.05 58.69 10.75
C GLU A 5 13.36 57.20 10.43
N PRO A 6 14.29 56.54 11.18
CA PRO A 6 14.77 55.18 10.90
C PRO A 6 14.18 54.15 11.87
N LEU A 7 13.93 52.91 11.41
CA LEU A 7 13.63 51.77 12.29
C LEU A 7 14.25 50.45 11.77
N THR A 8 15.32 50.07 12.47
CA THR A 8 15.61 48.75 13.06
C THR A 8 15.45 47.46 12.24
N LEU A 9 16.59 46.76 12.12
CA LEU A 9 16.80 45.31 12.19
C LEU A 9 15.59 44.50 12.69
N SER A 10 15.28 43.40 12.04
CA SER A 10 15.94 42.12 12.32
C SER A 10 15.21 40.97 11.64
N SER A 11 16.01 40.09 11.07
CA SER A 11 15.64 38.85 10.41
C SER A 11 14.70 37.99 11.28
N ALA A 12 13.51 37.67 10.76
CA ALA A 12 12.66 36.61 11.29
C ALA A 12 12.73 35.43 10.32
N ALA A 13 13.40 34.38 10.78
CA ALA A 13 13.57 33.12 10.08
C ALA A 13 12.23 32.42 9.84
N GLY A 14 12.03 31.97 8.60
CA GLY A 14 11.32 30.75 8.21
C GLY A 14 9.81 30.63 8.54
N PRO A 15 8.93 30.45 7.54
CA PRO A 15 7.58 29.97 7.83
C PRO A 15 7.67 28.53 8.38
N SER A 16 7.44 28.38 9.68
CA SER A 16 7.20 27.07 10.29
C SER A 16 5.72 26.76 10.14
N GLU A 17 5.32 26.35 8.94
CA GLU A 17 4.03 25.71 8.72
C GLU A 17 3.99 24.41 9.55
N PRO A 18 2.98 24.20 10.40
CA PRO A 18 2.81 22.91 11.08
C PRO A 18 2.55 21.83 10.02
N PRO A 19 3.07 20.60 10.17
CA PRO A 19 2.84 19.54 9.21
C PRO A 19 1.33 19.27 9.16
N LEU A 20 0.74 19.61 8.02
CA LEU A 20 -0.61 19.22 7.66
C LEU A 20 -0.67 17.70 7.85
N ARG A 21 -1.61 17.25 8.68
CA ARG A 21 -2.04 15.85 8.71
C ARG A 21 -2.65 15.55 7.36
N ASP A 22 -1.79 15.28 6.39
CA ASP A 22 -2.19 14.83 5.07
C ASP A 22 -2.55 13.35 5.20
N LEU A 23 -3.76 13.11 5.71
CA LEU A 23 -4.51 11.92 5.37
C LEU A 23 -4.94 12.03 3.90
N THR A 24 -4.00 12.15 2.95
CA THR A 24 -4.36 11.93 1.55
C THR A 24 -4.63 10.43 1.40
N ILE A 25 -5.92 10.11 1.45
CA ILE A 25 -6.49 8.84 1.02
C ILE A 25 -6.33 8.85 -0.51
N GLU A 26 -5.11 8.61 -0.99
CA GLU A 26 -4.80 8.35 -2.39
C GLU A 26 -5.07 6.89 -2.75
N GLY A 27 -6.14 6.31 -2.20
CA GLY A 27 -6.83 5.21 -2.86
C GLY A 27 -7.52 5.77 -4.10
N ARG A 28 -6.75 6.19 -5.12
CA ARG A 28 -7.32 6.64 -6.38
C ARG A 28 -8.23 5.52 -6.89
N LEU A 29 -9.38 5.92 -7.42
CA LEU A 29 -10.40 5.15 -8.16
C LEU A 29 -9.89 4.16 -9.23
N LYS A 30 -8.57 3.97 -9.39
CA LYS A 30 -7.86 3.25 -10.44
C LYS A 30 -7.06 2.05 -9.96
N ASP A 31 -7.04 1.74 -8.67
CA ASP A 31 -6.42 0.49 -8.15
C ASP A 31 -7.35 -0.73 -8.32
N MET A 32 -8.38 -0.62 -9.16
CA MET A 32 -9.32 -1.71 -9.44
C MET A 32 -8.63 -2.77 -10.30
N ILE A 33 -8.67 -4.02 -9.85
CA ILE A 33 -8.11 -5.17 -10.54
C ILE A 33 -9.24 -5.81 -11.36
N ILE A 34 -9.03 -6.00 -12.66
CA ILE A 34 -10.03 -6.65 -13.52
C ILE A 34 -9.56 -8.07 -13.81
N ARG A 35 -10.14 -9.04 -13.08
CA ARG A 35 -9.81 -10.46 -13.23
C ARG A 35 -10.99 -11.16 -13.89
N ASP A 36 -10.77 -11.75 -15.08
CA ASP A 36 -11.82 -12.49 -15.80
C ASP A 36 -13.13 -11.69 -16.04
N GLY A 37 -13.02 -10.36 -16.15
CA GLY A 37 -14.18 -9.48 -16.28
C GLY A 37 -14.90 -9.13 -14.96
N GLU A 38 -14.40 -9.60 -13.82
CA GLU A 38 -14.87 -9.23 -12.47
C GLU A 38 -14.05 -8.05 -11.92
N ASN A 39 -14.72 -7.08 -11.29
CA ASN A 39 -14.07 -5.95 -10.63
C ASN A 39 -13.69 -6.30 -9.19
N ILE A 40 -12.40 -6.37 -8.91
CA ILE A 40 -11.87 -6.66 -7.58
C ILE A 40 -11.22 -5.41 -7.02
N TYR A 41 -11.66 -5.02 -5.82
CA TYR A 41 -11.16 -3.84 -5.12
C TYR A 41 -10.12 -4.28 -4.08
N PRO A 42 -8.82 -4.01 -4.29
CA PRO A 42 -7.77 -4.44 -3.38
C PRO A 42 -7.96 -3.90 -1.96
N LYS A 43 -8.55 -2.71 -1.83
CA LYS A 43 -8.82 -2.08 -0.54
C LYS A 43 -9.65 -2.97 0.39
N GLU A 44 -10.68 -3.66 -0.12
CA GLU A 44 -11.51 -4.56 0.67
C GLU A 44 -10.70 -5.73 1.23
N LEU A 45 -9.79 -6.28 0.42
CA LEU A 45 -8.88 -7.33 0.84
C LEU A 45 -7.84 -6.83 1.84
N GLU A 46 -7.30 -5.63 1.63
CA GLU A 46 -6.34 -5.00 2.54
C GLU A 46 -6.97 -4.78 3.90
N GLU A 47 -8.20 -4.25 3.97
CA GLU A 47 -8.91 -4.03 5.22
C GLU A 47 -9.18 -5.34 5.99
N LEU A 48 -9.58 -6.41 5.28
CA LEU A 48 -9.76 -7.73 5.87
C LEU A 48 -8.44 -8.31 6.39
N LEU A 49 -7.39 -8.29 5.58
CA LEU A 49 -6.08 -8.81 5.99
C LEU A 49 -5.48 -8.01 7.13
N PHE A 50 -5.65 -6.69 7.13
CA PHE A 50 -5.19 -5.81 8.20
C PHE A 50 -5.95 -6.02 9.51
N ALA A 51 -7.18 -6.54 9.46
CA ALA A 51 -7.91 -6.94 10.66
C ALA A 51 -7.34 -8.20 11.33
N HIS A 52 -6.49 -8.96 10.64
CA HIS A 52 -5.88 -10.18 11.17
C HIS A 52 -4.68 -9.86 12.07
N GLU A 53 -4.63 -10.43 13.28
CA GLU A 53 -3.62 -10.09 14.31
C GLU A 53 -2.16 -10.39 13.93
N THR A 54 -1.95 -11.30 12.97
CA THR A 54 -0.61 -11.66 12.49
C THR A 54 -0.08 -10.68 11.44
N VAL A 55 -0.97 -9.88 10.83
CA VAL A 55 -0.65 -8.93 9.77
C VAL A 55 -0.33 -7.57 10.37
N GLY A 56 0.89 -7.09 10.12
CA GLY A 56 1.31 -5.75 10.51
C GLY A 56 1.01 -4.74 9.41
N GLU A 57 1.41 -5.07 8.19
CA GLU A 57 1.21 -4.25 6.99
C GLU A 57 0.81 -5.16 5.82
N VAL A 58 -0.09 -4.68 4.97
CA VAL A 58 -0.55 -5.41 3.79
C VAL A 58 -0.75 -4.44 2.64
N ALA A 59 -0.42 -4.88 1.44
CA ALA A 59 -0.75 -4.22 0.20
C ALA A 59 -1.26 -5.23 -0.81
N VAL A 60 -2.42 -4.97 -1.39
CA VAL A 60 -2.98 -5.82 -2.45
C VAL A 60 -2.83 -5.11 -3.79
N VAL A 61 -2.32 -5.83 -4.79
CA VAL A 61 -1.96 -5.30 -6.10
C VAL A 61 -2.41 -6.29 -7.19
N GLY A 62 -2.90 -5.76 -8.31
CA GLY A 62 -3.17 -6.52 -9.52
C GLY A 62 -1.88 -6.75 -10.31
N LEU A 63 -1.47 -8.01 -10.44
CA LEU A 63 -0.33 -8.39 -11.26
C LEU A 63 -0.85 -8.87 -12.63
N PRO A 64 -0.18 -8.50 -13.73
CA PRO A 64 -0.58 -8.97 -15.06
C PRO A 64 -0.36 -10.49 -15.15
N ASP A 65 -1.35 -11.21 -15.67
CA ASP A 65 -1.36 -12.66 -15.83
C ASP A 65 -1.84 -13.02 -17.24
N ASP A 66 -1.10 -13.88 -17.94
CA ASP A 66 -1.39 -14.25 -19.32
C ASP A 66 -2.75 -14.95 -19.49
N LYS A 67 -3.23 -15.63 -18.45
CA LYS A 67 -4.46 -16.42 -18.49
C LYS A 67 -5.71 -15.61 -18.14
N TRP A 68 -5.61 -14.69 -17.19
CA TRP A 68 -6.76 -13.97 -16.62
C TRP A 68 -6.73 -12.46 -16.87
N GLY A 69 -5.70 -11.95 -17.55
CA GLY A 69 -5.41 -10.53 -17.72
C GLY A 69 -4.71 -9.96 -16.49
N GLU A 70 -5.41 -9.94 -15.35
CA GLU A 70 -4.85 -9.54 -14.05
C GLU A 70 -5.22 -10.55 -12.96
N VAL A 71 -4.30 -10.78 -12.03
CA VAL A 71 -4.53 -11.60 -10.84
C VAL A 71 -4.27 -10.80 -9.58
N VAL A 72 -5.15 -11.01 -8.61
CA VAL A 72 -5.01 -10.41 -7.29
C VAL A 72 -3.82 -11.03 -6.59
N SER A 73 -2.92 -10.19 -6.09
CA SER A 73 -1.73 -10.62 -5.37
C SER A 73 -1.59 -9.82 -4.09
N ALA A 74 -1.27 -10.51 -3.00
CA ALA A 74 -1.16 -9.93 -1.68
C ALA A 74 0.30 -9.88 -1.24
N PHE A 75 0.76 -8.67 -0.99
CA PHE A 75 2.02 -8.39 -0.34
C PHE A 75 1.72 -8.21 1.14
N VAL A 76 2.34 -9.01 1.99
CA VAL A 76 2.04 -9.03 3.42
C VAL A 76 3.32 -8.98 4.22
N ARG A 77 3.28 -8.25 5.33
CA ARG A 77 4.36 -8.18 6.31
C ARG A 77 3.82 -8.56 7.69
N PRO A 78 4.47 -9.51 8.38
CA PRO A 78 4.06 -9.91 9.71
C PRO A 78 4.23 -8.76 10.69
N ALA A 79 3.30 -8.70 11.65
CA ALA A 79 3.47 -7.86 12.83
C ALA A 79 4.78 -8.25 13.57
N PRO A 80 5.44 -7.32 14.25
CA PRO A 80 6.71 -7.59 14.94
C PRO A 80 6.56 -8.75 15.95
N GLY A 81 7.39 -9.79 15.77
CA GLY A 81 7.36 -11.00 16.59
C GLY A 81 6.29 -12.02 16.19
N ARG A 82 5.54 -11.79 15.12
CA ARG A 82 4.60 -12.75 14.52
C ARG A 82 5.19 -13.35 13.24
N SER A 83 4.62 -14.48 12.84
CA SER A 83 4.84 -15.07 11.51
C SER A 83 3.49 -15.10 10.80
N ILE A 84 3.51 -14.88 9.49
CA ILE A 84 2.32 -14.98 8.64
C ILE A 84 2.41 -16.29 7.87
N ASP A 85 1.29 -17.01 7.81
CA ASP A 85 1.09 -18.12 6.91
C ASP A 85 0.04 -17.75 5.85
N HIS A 86 0.37 -17.94 4.57
CA HIS A 86 -0.53 -17.56 3.49
C HIS A 86 -1.79 -18.43 3.47
N ARG A 87 -1.74 -19.68 3.96
CA ARG A 87 -2.90 -20.59 3.98
C ARG A 87 -3.89 -20.16 5.05
N GLU A 88 -3.40 -19.71 6.20
CA GLU A 88 -4.23 -19.12 7.25
C GLU A 88 -4.94 -17.86 6.76
N LEU A 89 -4.20 -16.93 6.16
CA LEU A 89 -4.79 -15.71 5.59
C LEU A 89 -5.75 -16.00 4.44
N PHE A 90 -5.43 -16.99 3.60
CA PHE A 90 -6.33 -17.43 2.54
C PHE A 90 -7.62 -18.06 3.09
N ALA A 91 -7.53 -18.88 4.14
CA ALA A 91 -8.69 -19.46 4.79
C ALA A 91 -9.57 -18.36 5.41
N TYR A 92 -8.95 -17.39 6.10
CA TYR A 92 -9.64 -16.22 6.64
C TYR A 92 -10.37 -15.45 5.54
N LEU A 93 -9.69 -15.13 4.43
CA LEU A 93 -10.34 -14.47 3.29
C LEU A 93 -11.44 -15.33 2.66
N ARG A 94 -11.35 -16.67 2.67
CA ARG A 94 -12.39 -17.57 2.14
C ARG A 94 -13.66 -17.58 2.98
N GLU A 95 -13.59 -17.21 4.25
CA GLU A 95 -14.76 -17.06 5.12
C GLU A 95 -15.50 -15.74 4.88
N HIS A 96 -14.77 -14.71 4.43
CA HIS A 96 -15.32 -13.37 4.22
C HIS A 96 -15.59 -13.03 2.74
N LEU A 97 -14.87 -13.64 1.80
CA LEU A 97 -14.90 -13.32 0.38
C LEU A 97 -15.04 -14.58 -0.49
N ALA A 98 -15.56 -14.37 -1.69
CA ALA A 98 -15.62 -15.40 -2.70
C ALA A 98 -14.22 -15.81 -3.21
N PRO A 99 -14.01 -17.09 -3.57
CA PRO A 99 -12.70 -17.63 -3.96
C PRO A 99 -12.11 -16.99 -5.23
N HIS A 100 -12.91 -16.32 -6.06
CA HIS A 100 -12.39 -15.58 -7.22
C HIS A 100 -11.77 -14.24 -6.83
N LYS A 101 -12.13 -13.67 -5.67
CA LYS A 101 -11.55 -12.42 -5.16
C LYS A 101 -10.24 -12.64 -4.41
N THR A 102 -9.99 -13.85 -3.94
CA THR A 102 -8.83 -14.11 -3.09
C THR A 102 -7.51 -14.00 -3.85
N PRO A 103 -6.43 -13.57 -3.16
CA PRO A 103 -5.11 -13.45 -3.77
C PRO A 103 -4.62 -14.83 -4.22
N LYS A 104 -4.14 -14.88 -5.47
CA LYS A 104 -3.52 -16.07 -6.05
C LYS A 104 -2.06 -16.19 -5.61
N HIS A 105 -1.37 -15.06 -5.58
CA HIS A 105 0.04 -14.97 -5.23
C HIS A 105 0.20 -14.24 -3.90
N TRP A 106 1.08 -14.75 -3.05
CA TRP A 106 1.37 -14.22 -1.73
C TRP A 106 2.85 -13.93 -1.60
N PHE A 107 3.19 -12.70 -1.23
CA PHE A 107 4.57 -12.23 -1.16
C PHE A 107 4.85 -11.70 0.23
N LEU A 108 5.95 -12.15 0.83
CA LEU A 108 6.41 -11.67 2.12
C LEU A 108 7.26 -10.41 1.94
N VAL A 109 6.77 -9.27 2.41
CA VAL A 109 7.50 -8.00 2.32
C VAL A 109 8.34 -7.78 3.57
N LYS A 110 9.65 -7.67 3.37
CA LYS A 110 10.60 -7.29 4.44
C LYS A 110 10.73 -5.78 4.56
N GLU A 111 10.82 -5.12 3.42
CA GLU A 111 10.97 -3.67 3.29
C GLU A 111 9.96 -3.13 2.28
N TRP A 112 9.17 -2.15 2.69
CA TRP A 112 8.18 -1.53 1.84
C TRP A 112 8.79 -0.39 1.04
N PRO A 113 8.49 -0.26 -0.27
CA PRO A 113 8.82 0.93 -1.03
C PRO A 113 7.88 2.06 -0.58
N LEU A 114 8.29 2.80 0.44
CA LEU A 114 7.54 3.93 0.97
C LEU A 114 7.87 5.20 0.19
N THR A 115 6.88 6.09 0.02
CA THR A 115 7.14 7.48 -0.42
C THR A 115 7.85 8.25 0.69
N GLY A 116 8.38 9.44 0.38
CA GLY A 116 8.91 10.37 1.40
C GLY A 116 7.89 10.72 2.51
N SER A 117 6.60 10.47 2.27
CA SER A 117 5.50 10.65 3.23
C SER A 117 5.10 9.36 3.97
N GLY A 118 5.81 8.25 3.78
CA GLY A 118 5.54 6.98 4.48
C GLY A 118 4.38 6.15 3.89
N LYS A 119 3.89 6.47 2.70
CA LYS A 119 2.83 5.69 2.02
C LYS A 119 3.41 4.60 1.13
N ILE A 120 2.83 3.41 1.14
CA ILE A 120 3.25 2.27 0.31
C ILE A 120 3.03 2.58 -1.17
N GLN A 121 4.09 2.42 -1.97
CA GLN A 121 4.05 2.60 -3.42
C GLN A 121 3.71 1.28 -4.11
N LYS A 122 2.41 0.99 -4.25
CA LYS A 122 1.92 -0.24 -4.91
C LYS A 122 2.45 -0.43 -6.34
N PHE A 123 2.63 0.66 -7.07
CA PHE A 123 3.18 0.61 -8.43
C PHE A 123 4.64 0.12 -8.45
N VAL A 124 5.43 0.48 -7.43
CA VAL A 124 6.81 -0.02 -7.28
C VAL A 124 6.80 -1.50 -6.93
N LEU A 125 5.85 -1.98 -6.13
CA LEU A 125 5.71 -3.41 -5.85
C LEU A 125 5.45 -4.20 -7.14
N ARG A 126 4.53 -3.71 -7.98
CA ARG A 126 4.24 -4.29 -9.31
C ARG A 126 5.48 -4.29 -10.20
N ASP A 127 6.20 -3.17 -10.27
CA ASP A 127 7.41 -3.04 -11.10
C ASP A 127 8.52 -4.01 -10.66
N GLN A 128 8.80 -4.07 -9.35
CA GLN A 128 9.74 -5.03 -8.77
C GLN A 128 9.32 -6.49 -9.03
N TRP A 129 8.01 -6.77 -9.14
CA TRP A 129 7.53 -8.10 -9.51
C TRP A 129 7.75 -8.41 -10.99
N VAL A 130 7.56 -7.43 -11.87
CA VAL A 130 7.88 -7.58 -13.29
C VAL A 130 9.39 -7.79 -13.50
N ASP A 131 10.23 -7.17 -12.68
CA ASP A 131 11.69 -7.38 -12.66
C ASP A 131 12.10 -8.74 -12.04
N GLY A 132 11.15 -9.47 -11.44
CA GLY A 132 11.39 -10.79 -10.86
C GLY A 132 12.05 -10.76 -9.47
N GLN A 133 11.93 -9.63 -8.75
CA GLN A 133 12.59 -9.43 -7.45
C GLN A 133 11.82 -10.02 -6.26
N TRP A 134 10.63 -10.56 -6.49
CA TRP A 134 9.80 -11.15 -5.43
C TRP A 134 9.81 -12.67 -5.48
N ALA A 135 10.03 -13.27 -4.31
CA ALA A 135 9.80 -14.69 -4.09
C ALA A 135 8.40 -14.90 -3.50
N GLU A 136 7.62 -15.75 -4.15
CA GLU A 136 6.33 -16.18 -3.63
C GLU A 136 6.50 -17.00 -2.34
N MET A 137 5.56 -16.83 -1.41
CA MET A 137 5.44 -17.68 -0.23
C MET A 137 4.92 -19.06 -0.65
N ALA A 138 5.73 -20.10 -0.47
CA ALA A 138 5.37 -21.50 -0.72
C ALA A 138 4.59 -22.14 0.44
#